data_AF-A0A8T6X7R5-F1
#
_entry.id   AF-A0A8T6X7R5-F1
#
_cell.length_a   1.000
_cell.length_b   1.000
_cell.length_c   1.000
_cell.angle_alpha   90.00
_cell.angle_beta   90.00
_cell.angle_gamma   90.00
#
_symmetry.space_group_name_H-M   'P 1'
#
loop_
_entity.id
_entity.type
_entity.pdbx_description
1 polymer ?
#
loop_
_entity_poly.entity_id
_entity_poly.type
_entity_poly.pdbx_seq_one_letter_code
_entity_poly.pdbx_strand_id
1 'polypeptide(L)'
;MSVDQATAGEHRTRTRNPFHRRERTPWSTRQIATIAILAALGGVMSAYVGYLGVLLNKLVGTPFGAGQFLAGLHVLWMVLAVVMTNRVGAATSTGLLKGTVEMLAGSSKGVLVLLLSLVAGLIVDAVWALAPRRGMYAAILAGGLASCSNVLMFLLFTSTYDGLLWLFLILVVVSFVSGVIFAGLLVWNLATTLDHAGIHVSAPGFDPTAAANGHRLMADGGTKERSWRSVAGIVVTLVIVAVLGGGAVAYYVGTIDDVEAMHEGTVSVDGEVVSPYTFELEEFSDRFVTVEAELQGDFTH
;
A
#
# COMPACT_ATOMS: atom_id res chain seq x y z
N MET A 1 79.56 -26.04 -4.72
CA MET A 1 78.80 -27.19 -5.26
C MET A 1 77.45 -27.18 -4.55
N SER A 2 76.38 -26.56 -5.08
CA SER A 2 75.57 -26.93 -6.26
C SER A 2 74.96 -28.33 -6.06
N VAL A 3 73.67 -28.64 -6.19
CA VAL A 3 72.50 -28.17 -6.97
C VAL A 3 71.27 -28.78 -6.22
N ASP A 4 70.23 -28.05 -5.84
CA ASP A 4 68.95 -27.79 -6.55
C ASP A 4 68.12 -29.01 -7.01
N GLN A 5 66.83 -29.03 -6.64
CA GLN A 5 65.62 -29.69 -7.21
C GLN A 5 64.63 -29.97 -6.05
N ALA A 6 63.55 -29.22 -5.78
CA ALA A 6 62.49 -28.65 -6.61
C ALA A 6 61.61 -29.70 -7.34
N THR A 7 60.57 -30.18 -6.66
CA THR A 7 59.31 -30.68 -7.23
C THR A 7 58.18 -30.16 -6.32
N ALA A 8 57.51 -29.04 -6.63
CA ALA A 8 56.53 -28.78 -7.69
C ALA A 8 55.23 -29.59 -7.55
N GLY A 9 54.20 -28.93 -7.01
CA GLY A 9 52.90 -28.85 -7.67
C GLY A 9 51.80 -29.84 -7.26
N GLU A 10 51.03 -29.50 -6.22
CA GLU A 10 49.60 -29.82 -6.21
C GLU A 10 48.79 -28.55 -5.90
N HIS A 11 48.74 -27.67 -6.90
CA HIS A 11 47.65 -26.71 -7.04
C HIS A 11 46.36 -27.52 -7.30
N ARG A 12 45.62 -27.88 -6.25
CA ARG A 12 44.20 -28.26 -6.38
C ARG A 12 43.41 -27.02 -6.78
N THR A 13 43.40 -26.76 -8.09
CA THR A 13 42.36 -25.97 -8.74
C THR A 13 41.02 -26.67 -8.49
N ARG A 14 40.35 -26.30 -7.40
CA ARG A 14 38.89 -26.43 -7.29
C ARG A 14 38.31 -25.66 -8.46
N THR A 15 38.04 -26.36 -9.55
CA THR A 15 37.14 -25.92 -10.61
C THR A 15 35.79 -25.65 -9.94
N ARG A 16 35.57 -24.40 -9.50
CA ARG A 16 34.26 -23.89 -9.11
C ARG A 16 33.39 -24.00 -10.35
N ASN A 17 32.60 -25.06 -10.41
CA ASN A 17 31.59 -25.26 -11.41
C ASN A 17 30.67 -24.02 -11.40
N PRO A 18 30.61 -23.21 -12.47
CA PRO A 18 29.85 -21.94 -12.47
C PRO A 18 28.34 -22.14 -12.52
N PHE A 19 27.87 -23.40 -12.62
CA PHE A 19 26.46 -23.76 -12.63
C PHE A 19 25.94 -24.15 -11.24
N HIS A 20 26.22 -23.33 -10.22
CA HIS A 20 25.35 -23.34 -9.05
C HIS A 20 24.00 -22.76 -9.45
N ARG A 21 23.10 -23.65 -9.85
CA ARG A 21 21.66 -23.48 -9.76
C ARG A 21 21.39 -22.83 -8.40
N ARG A 22 20.94 -21.56 -8.38
CA ARG A 22 20.56 -20.89 -7.13
C ARG A 22 19.53 -21.78 -6.44
N GLU A 23 19.95 -22.58 -5.47
CA GLU A 23 19.04 -23.30 -4.60
C GLU A 23 18.19 -22.22 -3.95
N ARG A 24 16.91 -22.17 -4.35
CA ARG A 24 15.96 -21.23 -3.77
C ARG A 24 15.80 -21.68 -2.33
N THR A 25 16.54 -21.04 -1.42
CA THR A 25 16.40 -21.25 0.01
C THR A 25 14.91 -21.17 0.36
N PRO A 26 14.34 -22.19 1.00
CA PRO A 26 12.91 -22.23 1.31
C PRO A 26 12.52 -21.03 2.17
N TRP A 27 11.24 -20.63 2.07
CA TRP A 27 10.72 -19.53 2.88
C TRP A 27 10.71 -19.95 4.35
N SER A 28 11.17 -19.04 5.21
CA SER A 28 11.07 -19.25 6.67
C SER A 28 9.63 -19.09 7.11
N THR A 29 9.21 -19.87 8.13
CA THR A 29 7.90 -19.71 8.79
C THR A 29 7.67 -18.28 9.24
N ARG A 30 8.71 -17.58 9.72
CA ARG A 30 8.64 -16.17 10.08
C ARG A 30 8.23 -15.30 8.90
N GLN A 31 8.82 -15.53 7.72
CA GLN A 31 8.53 -14.75 6.51
C GLN A 31 7.09 -14.96 6.05
N ILE A 32 6.61 -16.21 6.06
CA ILE A 32 5.23 -16.54 5.72
C ILE A 32 4.26 -15.89 6.71
N ALA A 33 4.53 -15.99 8.01
CA ALA A 33 3.70 -15.37 9.04
C ALA A 33 3.66 -13.84 8.91
N THR A 34 4.80 -13.19 8.65
CA THR A 34 4.85 -11.73 8.40
C THR A 34 4.01 -11.35 7.19
N ILE A 35 4.10 -12.08 6.08
CA ILE A 35 3.28 -11.85 4.87
C ILE A 35 1.79 -11.97 5.22
N ALA A 36 1.40 -13.03 5.93
CA ALA A 36 0.01 -13.27 6.30
C ALA A 36 -0.57 -12.18 7.21
N ILE A 37 0.17 -11.78 8.25
CA ILE A 37 -0.26 -10.75 9.20
C ILE A 37 -0.40 -9.40 8.49
N LEU A 38 0.60 -9.00 7.69
CA LEU A 38 0.56 -7.74 6.96
C LEU A 38 -0.52 -7.71 5.89
N ALA A 39 -0.79 -8.84 5.23
CA ALA A 39 -1.87 -8.95 4.26
C ALA A 39 -3.25 -8.84 4.91
N ALA A 40 -3.46 -9.49 6.05
CA ALA A 40 -4.71 -9.42 6.79
C ALA A 40 -4.99 -8.00 7.29
N LEU A 41 -4.01 -7.39 7.96
CA LEU A 41 -4.09 -6.00 8.41
C LEU A 41 -4.32 -5.05 7.23
N GLY A 42 -3.55 -5.23 6.17
CA GLY A 42 -3.64 -4.38 4.99
C GLY A 42 -4.93 -4.51 4.21
N GLY A 43 -5.53 -5.71 4.16
CA GLY A 43 -6.80 -5.93 3.48
C GLY A 43 -7.95 -5.24 4.20
N VAL A 44 -8.04 -5.44 5.52
CA VAL A 44 -9.04 -4.78 6.36
C VAL A 44 -8.86 -3.26 6.33
N MET A 45 -7.64 -2.76 6.55
CA MET A 45 -7.35 -1.32 6.52
C MET A 45 -7.59 -0.69 5.15
N SER A 46 -7.36 -1.42 4.05
CA SER A 46 -7.57 -0.89 2.71
C SER A 46 -9.05 -0.71 2.37
N ALA A 47 -9.95 -1.54 2.91
CA ALA A 47 -11.38 -1.28 2.81
C ALA A 47 -11.72 0.09 3.43
N TYR A 48 -11.22 0.37 4.64
CA TYR A 48 -11.38 1.66 5.31
C TYR A 48 -10.76 2.84 4.54
N VAL A 49 -9.55 2.68 4.01
CA VAL A 49 -8.92 3.71 3.17
C VAL A 49 -9.75 3.98 1.91
N GLY A 50 -10.39 2.95 1.35
CA GLY A 50 -11.32 3.09 0.24
C GLY A 50 -12.49 4.03 0.57
N TYR A 51 -13.12 3.84 1.73
CA TYR A 51 -14.19 4.72 2.21
C TYR A 51 -13.70 6.13 2.49
N LEU A 52 -12.52 6.28 3.09
CA LEU A 52 -11.91 7.59 3.33
C LEU A 52 -11.63 8.34 2.02
N GLY A 53 -11.23 7.62 0.95
CA GLY A 53 -11.09 8.20 -0.38
C GLY A 53 -12.41 8.74 -0.95
N VAL A 54 -13.52 8.05 -0.70
CA VAL A 54 -14.86 8.53 -1.09
C VAL A 54 -15.25 9.76 -0.28
N LEU A 55 -15.00 9.78 1.03
CA LEU A 55 -15.24 10.96 1.87
C LEU A 55 -14.43 12.16 1.36
N LEU A 56 -13.14 11.97 1.04
CA LEU A 56 -12.30 13.06 0.53
C LEU A 56 -12.82 13.61 -0.80
N ASN A 57 -13.31 12.75 -1.70
CA ASN A 57 -13.95 13.19 -2.94
C ASN A 57 -15.16 14.09 -2.63
N LYS A 58 -16.04 13.67 -1.71
CA LYS A 58 -17.20 14.45 -1.27
C LYS A 58 -16.79 15.80 -0.67
N LEU A 59 -15.81 15.81 0.26
CA LEU A 59 -15.36 17.03 0.95
C LEU A 59 -14.71 18.05 0.01
N VAL A 60 -13.94 17.58 -0.98
CA VAL A 60 -13.28 18.44 -1.97
C VAL A 60 -14.27 18.86 -3.08
N GLY A 61 -15.48 18.29 -3.11
CA GLY A 61 -16.47 18.54 -4.16
C GLY A 61 -16.04 18.02 -5.53
N THR A 62 -15.06 17.11 -5.56
CA THR A 62 -14.58 16.51 -6.81
C THR A 62 -15.16 15.11 -6.93
N PRO A 63 -15.87 14.79 -8.03
CA PRO A 63 -16.51 13.49 -8.16
C PRO A 63 -15.48 12.34 -8.18
N PHE A 64 -14.24 12.63 -8.63
CA PHE A 64 -13.15 11.67 -8.71
C PHE A 64 -11.80 12.35 -8.44
N GLY A 65 -10.84 11.60 -7.89
CA GLY A 65 -9.42 11.99 -7.88
C GLY A 65 -8.83 12.35 -6.52
N ALA A 66 -9.59 12.95 -5.59
CA ALA A 66 -9.07 13.28 -4.25
C ALA A 66 -8.66 12.03 -3.44
N GLY A 67 -9.31 10.89 -3.67
CA GLY A 67 -8.88 9.61 -3.09
C GLY A 67 -7.44 9.19 -3.47
N GLN A 68 -6.87 9.73 -4.55
CA GLN A 68 -5.50 9.40 -4.97
C GLN A 68 -4.41 9.94 -4.04
N PHE A 69 -4.73 10.94 -3.21
CA PHE A 69 -3.83 11.37 -2.13
C PHE A 69 -3.55 10.26 -1.12
N LEU A 70 -4.46 9.29 -0.98
CA LEU A 70 -4.33 8.15 -0.09
C LEU A 70 -3.88 6.86 -0.80
N ALA A 71 -3.59 6.92 -2.11
CA ALA A 71 -3.22 5.74 -2.89
C ALA A 71 -2.01 4.99 -2.31
N GLY A 72 -1.03 5.71 -1.77
CA GLY A 72 0.14 5.12 -1.13
C GLY A 72 -0.17 4.24 0.08
N LEU A 73 -1.27 4.48 0.79
CA LEU A 73 -1.65 3.67 1.96
C LEU A 73 -2.09 2.26 1.56
N HIS A 74 -2.64 2.07 0.36
CA HIS A 74 -2.96 0.74 -0.15
C HIS A 74 -1.71 -0.09 -0.46
N VAL A 75 -0.63 0.59 -0.86
CA VAL A 75 0.62 -0.03 -1.31
C VAL A 75 1.61 -0.24 -0.17
N LEU A 76 1.47 0.53 0.90
CA LEU A 76 2.26 0.48 2.14
C LEU A 76 2.54 -0.96 2.61
N TRP A 77 1.52 -1.81 2.67
CA TRP A 77 1.62 -3.17 3.22
C TRP A 77 2.53 -4.08 2.39
N MET A 78 2.51 -3.91 1.07
CA MET A 78 3.34 -4.68 0.14
C MET A 78 4.81 -4.26 0.24
N VAL A 79 5.08 -2.96 0.33
CA VAL A 79 6.45 -2.44 0.52
C VAL A 79 6.98 -2.85 1.90
N LEU A 80 6.16 -2.76 2.94
CA LEU A 80 6.55 -3.19 4.27
C LEU A 80 6.89 -4.69 4.30
N ALA A 81 6.10 -5.54 3.65
CA ALA A 81 6.37 -6.97 3.59
C ALA A 81 7.71 -7.30 2.92
N VAL A 82 8.05 -6.63 1.81
CA VAL A 82 9.35 -6.86 1.14
C VAL A 82 10.52 -6.31 1.95
N VAL A 83 10.36 -5.18 2.64
CA VAL A 83 11.39 -4.62 3.53
C VAL A 83 11.62 -5.54 4.75
N MET A 84 10.55 -6.03 5.36
CA MET A 84 10.63 -6.91 6.53
C MET A 84 11.27 -8.26 6.20
N THR A 85 10.94 -8.84 5.05
CA THR A 85 11.38 -10.19 4.67
C THR A 85 12.64 -10.21 3.81
N ASN A 86 12.92 -9.11 3.10
CA ASN A 86 13.97 -8.98 2.09
C ASN A 86 13.95 -10.08 1.01
N ARG A 87 12.75 -10.51 0.62
CA ARG A 87 12.53 -11.58 -0.35
C ARG A 87 11.71 -11.07 -1.53
N VAL A 88 12.24 -11.27 -2.73
CA VAL A 88 11.46 -11.10 -3.97
C VAL A 88 10.34 -12.15 -3.98
N GLY A 89 9.12 -11.71 -4.21
CA GLY A 89 7.88 -12.49 -4.13
C GLY A 89 7.05 -12.17 -2.90
N ALA A 90 7.65 -11.55 -1.87
CA ALA A 90 6.93 -11.22 -0.64
C ALA A 90 5.87 -10.13 -0.87
N ALA A 91 6.16 -9.12 -1.69
CA ALA A 91 5.20 -8.07 -2.01
C ALA A 91 4.04 -8.60 -2.84
N THR A 92 4.31 -9.44 -3.84
CA THR A 92 3.29 -10.06 -4.70
C THR A 92 2.36 -10.96 -3.89
N SER A 93 2.91 -11.83 -3.03
CA SER A 93 2.09 -12.70 -2.17
C SER A 93 1.28 -11.89 -1.16
N THR A 94 1.87 -10.83 -0.60
CA THR A 94 1.14 -9.91 0.29
C THR A 94 0.01 -9.21 -0.47
N GLY A 95 0.28 -8.70 -1.68
CA GLY A 95 -0.71 -8.02 -2.50
C GLY A 95 -1.88 -8.90 -2.90
N LEU A 96 -1.61 -10.14 -3.32
CA LEU A 96 -2.65 -11.11 -3.65
C LEU A 96 -3.54 -11.42 -2.44
N LEU A 97 -2.93 -11.80 -1.31
CA LEU A 97 -3.67 -12.15 -0.09
C LEU A 97 -4.43 -10.95 0.49
N LYS A 98 -3.79 -9.78 0.49
CA LYS A 98 -4.41 -8.50 0.90
C LYS A 98 -5.61 -8.16 0.03
N GLY A 99 -5.49 -8.33 -1.29
CA GLY A 99 -6.59 -8.10 -2.24
C GLY A 99 -7.75 -9.06 -2.00
N THR A 100 -7.47 -10.33 -1.68
CA THR A 100 -8.50 -11.30 -1.30
C THR A 100 -9.21 -10.89 -0.02
N VAL A 101 -8.47 -10.50 1.02
CA VAL A 101 -9.05 -10.05 2.30
C VAL A 101 -9.90 -8.79 2.10
N GLU A 102 -9.41 -7.81 1.34
CA GLU A 102 -10.16 -6.58 1.06
C GLU A 102 -11.44 -6.85 0.27
N MET A 103 -11.40 -7.75 -0.71
CA MET A 103 -12.58 -8.18 -1.46
C MET A 103 -13.62 -8.82 -0.53
N LEU A 104 -13.19 -9.72 0.37
CA LEU A 104 -14.06 -10.39 1.33
C LEU A 104 -14.59 -9.44 2.42
N ALA A 105 -13.86 -8.36 2.73
CA ALA A 105 -14.27 -7.34 3.68
C ALA A 105 -15.30 -6.34 3.12
N GLY A 106 -15.79 -6.54 1.89
CA GLY A 106 -16.85 -5.70 1.30
C GLY A 106 -16.35 -4.47 0.56
N SER A 107 -15.15 -4.51 -0.03
CA SER A 107 -14.62 -3.37 -0.80
C SER A 107 -15.54 -2.97 -1.96
N SER A 108 -15.75 -1.66 -2.10
CA SER A 108 -16.52 -1.05 -3.20
C SER A 108 -15.96 -1.36 -4.60
N LYS A 109 -14.72 -1.87 -4.68
CA LYS A 109 -14.03 -2.22 -5.92
C LYS A 109 -14.25 -3.67 -6.37
N GLY A 110 -14.86 -4.53 -5.54
CA GLY A 110 -15.09 -5.94 -5.86
C GLY A 110 -13.83 -6.69 -6.29
N VAL A 111 -13.94 -7.60 -7.27
CA VAL A 111 -12.84 -8.45 -7.76
C VAL A 111 -11.67 -7.63 -8.34
N LEU A 112 -11.92 -6.42 -8.83
CA LEU A 112 -10.89 -5.55 -9.40
C LEU A 112 -9.78 -5.25 -8.39
N VAL A 113 -10.09 -5.23 -7.08
CA VAL A 113 -9.06 -4.96 -6.05
C VAL A 113 -8.00 -6.05 -5.94
N LEU A 114 -8.33 -7.28 -6.30
CA LEU A 114 -7.39 -8.38 -6.37
C LEU A 114 -6.35 -8.12 -7.45
N LEU A 115 -6.81 -7.71 -8.64
CA LEU A 115 -5.94 -7.39 -9.78
C LEU A 115 -5.05 -6.18 -9.48
N LEU A 116 -5.62 -5.12 -8.93
CA LEU A 116 -4.87 -3.91 -8.54
C LEU A 116 -3.77 -4.25 -7.52
N SER A 117 -4.12 -5.00 -6.48
CA SER A 117 -3.17 -5.37 -5.43
C SER A 117 -2.10 -6.34 -5.95
N LEU A 118 -2.44 -7.23 -6.88
CA LEU A 118 -1.49 -8.14 -7.53
C LEU A 118 -0.48 -7.35 -8.38
N VAL A 119 -0.94 -6.44 -9.24
CA VAL A 119 -0.08 -5.62 -10.10
C VAL A 119 0.85 -4.74 -9.27
N ALA A 120 0.31 -4.07 -8.25
CA ALA A 120 1.12 -3.28 -7.32
C ALA A 120 2.19 -4.14 -6.64
N GLY A 121 1.84 -5.33 -6.15
CA GLY A 121 2.79 -6.27 -5.53
C GLY A 121 3.90 -6.73 -6.48
N LEU A 122 3.55 -7.02 -7.73
CA LEU A 122 4.50 -7.38 -8.78
C LEU A 122 5.49 -6.25 -9.08
N ILE A 123 5.01 -5.00 -9.14
CA ILE A 123 5.85 -3.83 -9.36
C ILE A 123 6.81 -3.63 -8.20
N VAL A 124 6.33 -3.75 -6.95
CA VAL A 124 7.20 -3.65 -5.76
C VAL A 124 8.30 -4.71 -5.81
N ASP A 125 7.96 -5.97 -6.11
CA ASP A 125 8.94 -7.05 -6.21
C ASP A 125 9.91 -6.85 -7.38
N ALA A 126 9.44 -6.35 -8.53
CA ALA A 126 10.28 -6.04 -9.68
C ALA A 126 11.30 -4.96 -9.33
N VAL A 127 10.86 -3.85 -8.74
CA VAL A 127 11.75 -2.76 -8.29
C VAL A 127 12.74 -3.29 -7.25
N TRP A 128 12.30 -4.11 -6.30
CA TRP A 128 13.17 -4.68 -5.27
C TRP A 128 14.20 -5.67 -5.83
N ALA A 129 13.83 -6.42 -6.86
CA ALA A 129 14.71 -7.36 -7.55
C ALA A 129 15.77 -6.64 -8.40
N LEU A 130 15.39 -5.55 -9.07
CA LEU A 130 16.23 -4.75 -9.97
C LEU A 130 17.12 -3.76 -9.22
N ALA A 131 16.74 -3.36 -8.00
CA ALA A 131 17.49 -2.39 -7.21
C ALA A 131 18.91 -2.90 -6.89
N PRO A 132 19.97 -2.18 -7.31
CA PRO A 132 21.35 -2.55 -7.01
C PRO A 132 21.63 -2.57 -5.49
N ARG A 133 20.92 -1.70 -4.75
CA ARG A 133 20.92 -1.63 -3.30
C ARG A 133 19.49 -1.65 -2.79
N ARG A 134 19.12 -2.74 -2.14
CA ARG A 134 17.81 -2.94 -1.49
C ARG A 134 17.73 -2.15 -0.19
N GLY A 135 17.63 -0.83 -0.29
CA GLY A 135 17.55 0.07 0.86
C GLY A 135 16.39 1.07 0.73
N MET A 136 16.50 2.18 1.45
CA MET A 136 15.46 3.22 1.50
C MET A 136 15.00 3.69 0.11
N TYR A 137 15.94 3.95 -0.80
CA TYR A 137 15.62 4.41 -2.15
C TYR A 137 14.83 3.39 -2.97
N ALA A 138 15.10 2.09 -2.77
CA ALA A 138 14.35 1.02 -3.42
C ALA A 138 12.91 0.97 -2.89
N ALA A 139 12.71 1.15 -1.58
CA ALA A 139 11.38 1.23 -0.97
C ALA A 139 10.59 2.45 -1.47
N ILE A 140 11.25 3.63 -1.54
CA ILE A 140 10.64 4.86 -2.06
C ILE A 140 10.18 4.69 -3.51
N LEU A 141 11.07 4.20 -4.37
CA LEU A 141 10.76 4.01 -5.78
C LEU A 141 9.68 2.94 -5.98
N ALA A 142 9.74 1.84 -5.23
CA ALA A 142 8.74 0.78 -5.28
C ALA A 142 7.37 1.31 -4.87
N GLY A 143 7.29 2.07 -3.77
CA GLY A 143 6.05 2.68 -3.28
C GLY A 143 5.43 3.65 -4.28
N GLY A 144 6.24 4.54 -4.86
CA GLY A 144 5.79 5.49 -5.88
C GLY A 144 5.25 4.81 -7.14
N LEU A 145 6.04 3.92 -7.74
CA LEU A 145 5.66 3.22 -8.98
C LEU A 145 4.46 2.31 -8.80
N ALA A 146 4.38 1.58 -7.69
CA ALA A 146 3.24 0.72 -7.43
C ALA A 146 1.96 1.53 -7.14
N SER A 147 2.05 2.70 -6.51
CA SER A 147 0.88 3.55 -6.28
C SER A 147 0.34 4.14 -7.58
N CYS A 148 1.21 4.68 -8.44
CA CYS A 148 0.78 5.26 -9.71
C CYS A 148 0.23 4.18 -10.67
N SER A 149 0.70 2.92 -10.55
CA SER A 149 0.15 1.80 -11.31
C SER A 149 -1.34 1.57 -11.06
N ASN A 150 -1.85 1.81 -9.84
CA ASN A 150 -3.28 1.68 -9.56
C ASN A 150 -4.11 2.65 -10.40
N VAL A 151 -3.62 3.89 -10.58
CA VAL A 151 -4.29 4.91 -11.40
C VAL A 151 -4.24 4.52 -12.88
N LEU A 152 -3.10 4.01 -13.35
CA LEU A 152 -2.96 3.53 -14.73
C LEU A 152 -3.88 2.34 -15.01
N MET A 153 -4.06 1.44 -14.05
CA MET A 153 -5.01 0.34 -14.17
C MET A 153 -6.45 0.87 -14.25
N PHE A 154 -6.84 1.85 -13.43
CA PHE A 154 -8.15 2.49 -13.58
C PHE A 154 -8.32 3.17 -14.95
N LEU A 155 -7.28 3.82 -15.47
CA LEU A 155 -7.31 4.41 -16.81
C LEU A 155 -7.55 3.34 -17.89
N LEU A 156 -6.90 2.17 -17.78
CA LEU A 156 -7.06 1.07 -18.75
C LEU A 156 -8.46 0.43 -18.72
N PHE A 157 -9.10 0.37 -17.55
CA PHE A 157 -10.41 -0.25 -17.39
C PHE A 157 -11.59 0.72 -17.53
N THR A 158 -11.34 2.02 -17.41
CA THR A 158 -12.37 3.06 -17.51
C THR A 158 -12.14 3.94 -18.74
N SER A 159 -11.78 3.32 -19.88
CA SER A 159 -11.47 3.93 -21.20
C SER A 159 -12.57 4.83 -21.82
N THR A 160 -13.52 5.32 -21.02
CA THR A 160 -14.63 6.19 -21.41
C THR A 160 -14.28 7.68 -21.37
N TYR A 161 -13.08 8.06 -20.90
CA TYR A 161 -12.72 9.47 -20.70
C TYR A 161 -11.90 10.06 -21.87
N ASP A 162 -12.45 10.01 -23.07
CA ASP A 162 -11.95 10.76 -24.23
C ASP A 162 -12.08 12.27 -23.95
N GLY A 163 -11.00 12.88 -23.45
CA GLY A 163 -10.89 14.33 -23.21
C GLY A 163 -10.31 14.75 -21.86
N LEU A 164 -10.16 13.85 -20.89
CA LEU A 164 -9.66 14.17 -19.53
C LEU A 164 -8.26 13.60 -19.25
N LEU A 165 -7.50 13.22 -20.28
CA LEU A 165 -6.19 12.59 -20.15
C LEU A 165 -5.20 13.42 -19.33
N TRP A 166 -5.28 14.75 -19.41
CA TRP A 166 -4.45 15.67 -18.64
C TRP A 166 -4.73 15.59 -17.12
N LEU A 167 -5.98 15.42 -16.70
CA LEU A 167 -6.34 15.20 -15.30
C LEU A 167 -5.82 13.86 -14.80
N PHE A 168 -5.95 12.81 -15.62
CA PHE A 168 -5.39 11.50 -15.29
C PHE A 168 -3.88 11.55 -15.08
N LEU A 169 -3.15 12.29 -15.92
CA LEU A 169 -1.72 12.48 -15.75
C LEU A 169 -1.39 13.15 -14.41
N ILE A 170 -2.16 14.18 -14.01
CA ILE A 170 -2.02 14.81 -12.70
C ILE A 170 -2.27 13.80 -11.58
N LEU A 171 -3.33 12.99 -11.69
CA LEU A 171 -3.65 11.96 -10.69
C LEU A 171 -2.57 10.87 -10.59
N VAL A 172 -1.94 10.50 -11.70
CA VAL A 172 -0.79 9.59 -11.72
C VAL A 172 0.37 10.20 -10.94
N VAL A 173 0.66 11.49 -11.14
CA VAL A 173 1.72 12.20 -10.40
C VAL A 173 1.37 12.31 -8.91
N VAL A 174 0.14 12.69 -8.57
CA VAL A 174 -0.33 12.77 -7.18
C VAL A 174 -0.23 11.42 -6.49
N SER A 175 -0.67 10.35 -7.16
CA SER A 175 -0.58 8.98 -6.64
C SER A 175 0.87 8.51 -6.50
N PHE A 176 1.75 8.88 -7.43
CA PHE A 176 3.19 8.61 -7.32
C PHE A 176 3.79 9.28 -6.07
N VAL A 177 3.51 10.58 -5.87
CA VAL A 177 3.98 11.34 -4.70
C VAL A 177 3.41 10.76 -3.41
N SER A 178 2.12 10.40 -3.39
CA SER A 178 1.48 9.69 -2.28
C SER A 178 2.20 8.39 -1.95
N GLY A 179 2.53 7.58 -2.97
CA GLY A 179 3.31 6.35 -2.83
C GLY A 179 4.71 6.55 -2.26
N VAL A 180 5.42 7.57 -2.74
CA VAL A 180 6.75 7.96 -2.21
C VAL A 180 6.67 8.28 -0.72
N ILE A 181 5.65 9.02 -0.29
CA ILE A 181 5.49 9.46 1.10
C ILE A 181 5.00 8.30 1.98
N PHE A 182 3.85 7.70 1.66
CA PHE A 182 3.19 6.73 2.53
C PHE A 182 3.71 5.28 2.36
N ALA A 183 3.99 4.83 1.15
CA ALA A 183 4.49 3.47 0.93
C ALA A 183 6.03 3.40 0.98
N GLY A 184 6.72 4.51 0.71
CA GLY A 184 8.17 4.59 0.73
C GLY A 184 8.74 5.04 2.07
N LEU A 185 8.65 6.35 2.32
CA LEU A 185 9.26 7.00 3.49
C LEU A 185 8.65 6.53 4.81
N LEU A 186 7.32 6.50 4.90
CA LEU A 186 6.63 6.05 6.12
C LEU A 186 6.93 4.58 6.44
N VAL A 187 6.94 3.70 5.43
CA VAL A 187 7.34 2.29 5.62
C VAL A 187 8.77 2.17 6.11
N TRP A 188 9.70 2.95 5.55
CA TRP A 188 11.08 2.90 6.01
C TRP A 188 11.21 3.34 7.47
N ASN A 189 10.53 4.43 7.85
CA ASN A 189 10.49 4.87 9.25
C ASN A 189 9.84 3.82 10.16
N LEU A 190 8.72 3.24 9.75
CA LEU A 190 8.04 2.18 10.50
C LEU A 190 8.96 0.97 10.69
N ALA A 191 9.66 0.54 9.63
CA ALA A 191 10.64 -0.55 9.72
C ALA A 191 11.77 -0.20 10.69
N THR A 192 12.29 1.04 10.69
CA THR A 192 13.28 1.47 11.69
C THR A 192 12.75 1.43 13.11
N THR A 193 11.51 1.85 13.35
CA THR A 193 10.92 1.79 14.70
C THR A 193 10.68 0.35 15.14
N LEU A 194 10.23 -0.52 14.24
CA LEU A 194 10.04 -1.95 14.52
C LEU A 194 11.37 -2.63 14.86
N ASP A 195 12.44 -2.32 14.13
CA ASP A 195 13.78 -2.84 14.40
C ASP A 195 14.29 -2.39 15.78
N HIS A 196 14.12 -1.11 16.14
CA HIS A 196 14.46 -0.60 17.48
C HIS A 196 13.60 -1.22 18.59
N ALA A 197 12.35 -1.63 18.29
CA ALA A 197 11.47 -2.33 19.22
C ALA A 197 11.83 -3.83 19.37
N GLY A 198 12.84 -4.32 18.67
CA GLY A 198 13.29 -5.72 18.71
C GLY A 198 12.60 -6.64 17.70
N ILE A 199 11.76 -6.10 16.81
CA ILE A 199 11.17 -6.86 15.71
C ILE A 199 12.15 -6.84 14.54
N HIS A 200 12.76 -8.00 14.27
CA HIS A 200 13.82 -8.12 13.28
C HIS A 200 13.38 -7.78 11.85
N VAL A 201 14.05 -6.80 11.24
CA VAL A 201 13.90 -6.40 9.83
C VAL A 201 15.05 -7.00 9.01
N SER A 202 14.73 -7.66 7.89
CA SER A 202 15.74 -8.37 7.08
C SER A 202 16.33 -7.56 5.91
N ALA A 203 15.87 -6.33 5.65
CA ALA A 203 16.39 -5.49 4.55
C ALA A 203 17.83 -4.99 4.81
N PRO A 204 18.66 -4.84 3.74
CA PRO A 204 19.97 -4.22 3.84
C PRO A 204 19.90 -2.79 4.38
N GLY A 205 20.68 -2.50 5.42
CA GLY A 205 20.66 -1.23 6.16
C GLY A 205 20.09 -1.36 7.57
N PHE A 206 19.49 -2.51 7.89
CA PHE A 206 19.14 -2.91 9.24
C PHE A 206 20.16 -3.97 9.70
N ASP A 207 20.90 -3.67 10.77
CA ASP A 207 21.92 -4.57 11.31
C ASP A 207 21.40 -5.19 12.62
N PRO A 208 21.06 -6.50 12.63
CA PRO A 208 20.60 -7.17 13.84
C PRO A 208 21.64 -7.17 14.97
N THR A 209 22.93 -6.99 14.66
CA THR A 209 24.00 -6.89 15.66
C THR A 209 24.15 -5.48 16.25
N ALA A 210 23.69 -4.45 15.53
CA ALA A 210 23.66 -3.08 16.04
C ALA A 210 22.56 -2.88 17.10
N ALA A 211 21.42 -3.57 16.99
CA ALA A 211 20.38 -3.54 18.02
C ALA A 211 20.85 -4.19 19.35
N ALA A 212 21.60 -5.29 19.28
CA ALA A 212 22.19 -5.94 20.46
C ALA A 212 23.28 -5.08 21.12
N ASN A 213 24.04 -4.32 20.33
CA ASN A 213 25.05 -3.37 20.83
C ASN A 213 24.46 -2.00 21.24
N GLY A 214 23.25 -1.67 20.78
CA GLY A 214 22.53 -0.44 21.11
C GLY A 214 22.23 -0.31 22.60
N HIS A 215 21.96 -1.42 23.29
CA HIS A 215 21.81 -1.43 24.76
C HIS A 215 23.11 -1.08 25.51
N ARG A 216 24.30 -1.29 24.91
CA ARG A 216 25.59 -0.88 25.49
C ARG A 216 25.99 0.54 25.09
N LEU A 217 25.62 1.01 23.90
CA LEU A 217 25.91 2.37 23.43
C LEU A 217 24.97 3.45 24.02
N MET A 218 23.77 3.08 24.50
CA MET A 218 22.90 4.01 25.23
C MET A 218 23.45 4.45 26.60
N ALA A 219 24.49 3.77 27.11
CA ALA A 219 25.21 4.18 28.31
C ALA A 219 26.26 5.27 28.04
N ASP A 220 26.59 5.57 26.77
CA ASP A 220 27.67 6.50 26.43
C ASP A 220 27.21 7.58 25.43
N GLY A 221 26.60 8.63 25.98
CA GLY A 221 27.06 10.00 25.71
C GLY A 221 26.81 10.69 24.35
N GLY A 222 25.95 10.21 23.45
CA GLY A 222 25.78 10.90 22.13
C GLY A 222 24.38 10.84 21.52
N THR A 223 23.36 11.51 22.08
CA THR A 223 21.96 11.23 21.70
C THR A 223 21.03 12.42 21.45
N LYS A 224 21.47 13.68 21.35
CA LYS A 224 20.50 14.79 21.21
C LYS A 224 19.88 14.93 19.81
N GLU A 225 20.67 14.80 18.75
CA GLU A 225 20.21 15.05 17.37
C GLU A 225 19.52 13.83 16.71
N ARG A 226 19.96 12.62 17.08
CA ARG A 226 19.39 11.36 16.57
C ARG A 226 18.05 11.04 17.24
N SER A 227 17.85 11.45 18.49
CA SER A 227 16.61 11.28 19.27
C SER A 227 15.46 12.13 18.72
N TRP A 228 15.72 13.40 18.34
CA TRP A 228 14.65 14.26 17.82
C TRP A 228 14.08 13.75 16.49
N ARG A 229 14.91 13.22 15.59
CA ARG A 229 14.45 12.71 14.29
C ARG A 229 13.58 11.47 14.42
N SER A 230 13.88 10.57 15.35
CA SER A 230 13.04 9.41 15.64
C SER A 230 11.76 9.81 16.40
N VAL A 231 11.81 10.75 17.33
CA VAL A 231 10.60 11.28 18.00
C VAL A 231 9.70 12.01 17.00
N ALA A 232 10.26 12.84 16.12
CA ALA A 232 9.50 13.53 15.08
C ALA A 232 8.84 12.55 14.11
N GLY A 233 9.53 11.48 13.70
CA GLY A 233 8.95 10.43 12.88
C GLY A 233 7.78 9.71 13.56
N ILE A 234 7.89 9.44 14.87
CA ILE A 234 6.82 8.84 15.66
C ILE A 234 5.62 9.78 15.77
N VAL A 235 5.85 11.05 16.08
CA VAL A 235 4.77 12.05 16.20
C VAL A 235 4.06 12.23 14.87
N VAL A 236 4.78 12.35 13.76
CA VAL A 236 4.19 12.45 12.42
C VAL A 236 3.37 11.20 12.10
N THR A 237 3.88 10.01 12.42
CA THR A 237 3.14 8.75 12.22
C THR A 237 1.86 8.71 13.06
N LEU A 238 1.92 9.08 14.33
CA LEU A 238 0.76 9.12 15.22
C LEU A 238 -0.28 10.13 14.76
N VAL A 239 0.15 11.31 14.29
CA VAL A 239 -0.75 12.34 13.75
C VAL A 239 -1.43 11.81 12.48
N ILE A 240 -0.68 11.19 11.56
CA ILE A 240 -1.26 10.60 10.34
C ILE A 240 -2.27 9.51 10.71
N VAL A 241 -1.93 8.60 11.62
CA VAL A 241 -2.84 7.53 12.06
C VAL A 241 -4.09 8.11 12.72
N ALA A 242 -3.95 9.13 13.58
CA ALA A 242 -5.08 9.77 14.26
C ALA A 242 -6.00 10.50 13.27
N VAL A 243 -5.45 11.23 12.30
CA VAL A 243 -6.24 11.96 11.29
C VAL A 243 -6.96 10.98 10.37
N LEU A 244 -6.27 9.95 9.87
CA LEU A 244 -6.87 8.96 8.98
C LEU A 244 -7.90 8.08 9.70
N GLY A 245 -7.58 7.63 10.92
CA GLY A 245 -8.48 6.84 11.74
C GLY A 245 -9.72 7.63 12.17
N GLY A 246 -9.54 8.87 12.63
CA GLY A 246 -10.64 9.75 13.00
C GLY A 246 -11.56 10.10 11.83
N GLY A 247 -10.98 10.40 10.66
CA GLY A 247 -11.76 10.66 9.44
C GLY A 247 -12.57 9.44 8.97
N ALA A 248 -12.01 8.23 9.09
CA ALA A 248 -12.70 7.00 8.75
C ALA A 248 -13.87 6.70 9.69
N VAL A 249 -13.67 6.87 11.01
CA VAL A 249 -14.75 6.71 12.00
C VAL A 249 -15.86 7.73 11.78
N ALA A 250 -15.51 9.00 11.54
CA ALA A 250 -16.49 10.06 11.28
C ALA A 250 -17.35 9.75 10.04
N TYR A 251 -16.75 9.25 8.96
CA TYR A 251 -17.51 8.83 7.77
C TYR A 251 -18.42 7.63 8.05
N TYR A 252 -17.92 6.62 8.78
CA TYR A 252 -18.71 5.44 9.09
C TYR A 252 -19.93 5.78 9.95
N VAL A 253 -19.75 6.62 10.97
CA VAL A 253 -20.85 7.10 11.81
C VAL A 253 -21.84 7.93 10.99
N GLY A 254 -21.38 8.91 10.21
CA GLY A 254 -22.28 9.72 9.39
C GLY A 254 -23.01 8.94 8.29
N THR A 255 -22.39 7.88 7.75
CA THR A 255 -23.05 7.03 6.73
C THR A 255 -24.07 6.09 7.36
N ILE A 256 -23.88 5.66 8.62
CA ILE A 256 -24.92 4.87 9.32
C ILE A 256 -26.18 5.71 9.46
N ASP A 257 -26.06 6.98 9.84
CA ASP A 257 -27.21 7.88 9.95
C ASP A 257 -27.94 8.04 8.61
N ASP A 258 -27.20 8.18 7.49
CA ASP A 258 -27.77 8.25 6.14
C ASP A 258 -28.45 6.92 5.71
N VAL A 259 -27.88 5.77 6.07
CA VAL A 259 -28.40 4.44 5.74
C VAL A 259 -29.61 4.09 6.60
N GLU A 260 -29.65 4.52 7.85
CA GLU A 260 -30.80 4.36 8.75
C GLU A 260 -31.99 5.19 8.24
N ALA A 261 -31.74 6.43 7.78
CA ALA A 261 -32.74 7.23 7.07
C ALA A 261 -33.27 6.54 5.80
N MET A 262 -32.39 5.93 4.99
CA MET A 262 -32.83 5.15 3.83
C MET A 262 -33.60 3.87 4.20
N HIS A 263 -33.29 3.23 5.33
CA HIS A 263 -33.99 2.04 5.82
C HIS A 263 -35.40 2.35 6.33
N GLU A 264 -35.61 3.55 6.88
CA GLU A 264 -36.93 4.07 7.23
C GLU A 264 -37.71 4.60 6.00
N GLY A 265 -37.11 4.52 4.81
CA GLY A 265 -37.74 5.01 3.57
C GLY A 265 -37.83 6.53 3.50
N THR A 266 -37.14 7.26 4.38
CA THR A 266 -37.14 8.72 4.36
C THR A 266 -36.00 9.26 3.50
N VAL A 267 -36.35 10.11 2.53
CA VAL A 267 -35.39 10.82 1.66
C VAL A 267 -35.44 12.29 2.01
N SER A 268 -34.30 12.84 2.40
CA SER A 268 -34.15 14.27 2.65
C SER A 268 -33.53 14.97 1.44
N VAL A 269 -34.23 16.00 0.93
CA VAL A 269 -33.71 16.91 -0.09
C VAL A 269 -33.24 18.17 0.63
N ASP A 270 -31.92 18.34 0.74
CA ASP A 270 -31.27 19.46 1.42
C ASP A 270 -30.14 20.06 0.55
N GLY A 271 -29.61 21.22 0.94
CA GLY A 271 -28.58 21.96 0.22
C GLY A 271 -29.09 23.28 -0.36
N GLU A 272 -28.71 23.60 -1.60
CA GLU A 272 -29.11 24.85 -2.26
C GLU A 272 -30.50 24.72 -2.92
N VAL A 273 -31.50 24.40 -2.10
CA VAL A 273 -32.90 24.27 -2.51
C VAL A 273 -33.74 25.36 -1.85
N VAL A 274 -34.77 25.83 -2.56
CA VAL A 274 -35.65 26.93 -2.11
C VAL A 274 -36.36 26.59 -0.79
N SER A 275 -36.69 25.31 -0.58
CA SER A 275 -37.19 24.79 0.68
C SER A 275 -36.70 23.34 0.86
N PRO A 276 -35.86 23.06 1.86
CA PRO A 276 -35.52 21.69 2.23
C PRO A 276 -36.80 20.91 2.57
N TYR A 277 -36.89 19.68 2.09
CA TYR A 277 -38.07 18.83 2.30
C TYR A 277 -37.64 17.38 2.50
N THR A 278 -38.19 16.75 3.53
CA THR A 278 -38.00 15.33 3.81
C THR A 278 -39.31 14.61 3.55
N PHE A 279 -39.26 13.50 2.82
CA PHE A 279 -40.44 12.71 2.50
C PHE A 279 -40.21 11.23 2.67
N GLU A 280 -41.28 10.49 2.89
CA GLU A 280 -41.26 9.03 2.87
C GLU A 280 -41.51 8.53 1.45
N LEU A 281 -40.70 7.58 0.98
CA LEU A 281 -40.84 6.94 -0.34
C LEU A 281 -42.23 6.30 -0.53
N GLU A 282 -42.88 5.88 0.56
CA GLU A 282 -44.25 5.34 0.53
C GLU A 282 -45.31 6.38 0.13
N GLU A 283 -45.10 7.67 0.43
CA GLU A 283 -46.00 8.77 0.04
C GLU A 283 -46.07 8.96 -1.48
N PHE A 284 -45.09 8.44 -2.22
CA PHE A 284 -45.01 8.51 -3.68
C PHE A 284 -45.23 7.15 -4.35
N SER A 285 -45.77 6.18 -3.61
CA SER A 285 -46.02 4.81 -4.10
C SER A 285 -46.93 4.73 -5.33
N ASP A 286 -47.81 5.70 -5.49
CA ASP A 286 -48.73 5.89 -6.62
C ASP A 286 -48.08 6.57 -7.84
N ARG A 287 -46.84 7.07 -7.71
CA ARG A 287 -46.09 7.79 -8.76
C ARG A 287 -44.81 7.09 -9.20
N PHE A 288 -44.55 5.85 -8.75
CA PHE A 288 -43.42 5.07 -9.25
C PHE A 288 -43.56 4.84 -10.76
N VAL A 289 -42.65 5.45 -11.52
CA VAL A 289 -42.44 5.13 -12.93
C VAL A 289 -41.28 4.16 -12.97
N THR A 290 -41.55 2.89 -13.25
CA THR A 290 -40.48 1.91 -13.52
C THR A 290 -39.84 2.28 -14.86
N VAL A 291 -38.62 2.81 -14.80
CA VAL A 291 -37.81 3.05 -16.00
C VAL A 291 -37.06 1.75 -16.31
N GLU A 292 -37.58 0.97 -17.25
CA GLU A 292 -36.80 -0.12 -17.86
C GLU A 292 -35.77 0.51 -18.81
N ALA A 293 -34.54 0.63 -18.33
CA ALA A 293 -33.41 1.00 -19.16
C ALA A 293 -32.74 -0.28 -19.68
N GLU A 294 -32.95 -0.59 -20.95
CA GLU A 294 -32.17 -1.61 -21.66
C GLU A 294 -30.83 -0.99 -22.09
N LEU A 295 -29.72 -1.63 -21.73
CA LEU A 295 -28.39 -1.24 -22.19
C LEU A 295 -28.27 -1.59 -23.68
N GLN A 296 -28.60 -0.66 -24.58
CA GLN A 296 -28.21 -0.75 -25.99
C GLN A 296 -26.70 -0.48 -26.09
N GLY A 297 -25.90 -1.53 -25.95
CA GLY A 297 -24.47 -1.48 -26.20
C GLY A 297 -24.18 -1.39 -27.70
N ASP A 298 -23.75 -0.21 -28.16
CA ASP A 298 -23.04 -0.08 -29.43
C ASP A 298 -21.55 -0.38 -29.17
N PHE A 299 -21.16 -1.63 -29.33
CA PHE A 299 -19.76 -2.04 -29.34
C PHE A 299 -19.18 -1.73 -30.73
N THR A 300 -18.58 -0.56 -30.90
CA THR A 300 -17.74 -0.28 -32.08
C THR A 300 -16.28 -0.63 -31.74
N HIS A 301 -15.70 -1.47 -32.60
CA HIS A 301 -14.40 -2.15 -32.50
C HIS A 301 -13.16 -1.26 -32.29
#